data_AF-A0A7Y4MSK3-F1
#
_entry.id   AF-A0A7Y4MSK3-F1
#
_cell.length_a   1.000
_cell.length_b   1.000
_cell.length_c   1.000
_cell.angle_alpha   90.00
_cell.angle_beta   90.00
_cell.angle_gamma   90.00
#
_symmetry.space_group_name_H-M   'P 1'
#
loop_
_entity.id
_entity.type
_entity.pdbx_description
1 polymer ?
#
loop_
_entity_poly.entity_id
_entity_poly.type
_entity_poly.pdbx_seq_one_letter_code
_entity_poly.pdbx_strand_id
1 'polypeptide(L)'
;MKRLSLLSLLLLPGLAAGATDEGKLAFDKACAGCHTITPQSQSSGKTATAAKAAPAKQRGRSIDLGPLIPKRTPEQLRTWIAGPTQVNPKTSCDTRLVRVDDRDLLLNHLALSIHPPPPSREELLRQQFQQDLATRRAHQQRKANDPSRRSQGKK
;
A
#
# COMPACT_ATOMS: atom_id res chain seq x y z
N MET A 1 -27.71 -3.81 37.98
CA MET A 1 -28.02 -3.90 36.53
C MET A 1 -27.25 -2.85 35.73
N LYS A 2 -25.90 -2.91 35.68
CA LYS A 2 -25.06 -1.89 34.99
C LYS A 2 -23.70 -2.46 34.51
N ARG A 3 -23.64 -3.73 34.12
CA ARG A 3 -22.39 -4.40 33.69
C ARG A 3 -22.45 -5.06 32.31
N LEU A 4 -23.58 -4.95 31.61
CA LEU A 4 -23.78 -5.66 30.32
C LEU A 4 -23.50 -4.79 29.09
N SER A 5 -23.32 -3.48 29.20
CA SER A 5 -23.08 -2.60 28.03
C SER A 5 -21.63 -2.54 27.55
N LEU A 6 -20.65 -3.11 28.27
CA LEU A 6 -19.23 -3.03 27.89
C LEU A 6 -18.77 -4.17 26.96
N LEU A 7 -19.58 -5.21 26.76
CA LEU A 7 -19.23 -6.36 25.92
C LEU A 7 -19.49 -6.13 24.41
N SER A 8 -20.30 -5.13 24.04
CA SER A 8 -20.61 -4.84 22.63
C SER A 8 -19.50 -4.11 21.87
N LEU A 9 -18.52 -3.52 22.55
CA LEU A 9 -17.38 -2.81 21.94
C LEU A 9 -16.24 -3.74 21.48
N LEU A 10 -16.28 -5.03 21.85
CA LEU A 10 -15.24 -6.01 21.52
C LEU A 10 -15.48 -6.77 20.21
N LEU A 11 -16.62 -6.56 19.52
CA LEU A 11 -16.97 -7.25 18.27
C LEU A 11 -16.65 -6.48 16.97
N LEU A 12 -16.00 -5.31 17.05
CA LEU A 12 -15.65 -4.51 15.88
C LEU A 12 -14.30 -4.77 15.16
N PRO A 13 -13.44 -5.78 15.46
CA PRO A 13 -12.17 -5.88 14.73
C PRO A 13 -12.28 -6.40 13.28
N GLY A 14 -13.44 -6.90 12.83
CA GLY A 14 -13.56 -7.62 11.55
C GLY A 14 -14.07 -6.81 10.35
N LEU A 15 -14.77 -5.69 10.56
CA LEU A 15 -15.46 -4.99 9.47
C LEU A 15 -14.53 -4.03 8.68
N ALA A 16 -13.41 -3.61 9.28
CA ALA A 16 -12.48 -2.69 8.62
C ALA A 16 -11.68 -3.34 7.47
N ALA A 17 -11.44 -4.66 7.54
CA ALA A 17 -10.70 -5.39 6.50
C ALA A 17 -11.53 -5.63 5.23
N GLY A 18 -12.84 -5.84 5.34
CA GLY A 18 -13.72 -6.00 4.16
C GLY A 18 -13.87 -4.71 3.36
N ALA A 19 -13.99 -3.57 4.05
CA ALA A 19 -14.13 -2.26 3.42
C ALA A 19 -12.90 -1.87 2.57
N THR A 20 -11.70 -2.35 2.94
CA THR A 20 -10.48 -2.09 2.17
C THR A 20 -10.43 -2.87 0.86
N ASP A 21 -10.97 -4.09 0.84
CA ASP A 21 -11.00 -4.94 -0.35
C ASP A 21 -12.03 -4.44 -1.37
N GLU A 22 -13.20 -4.00 -0.90
CA GLU A 22 -14.24 -3.40 -1.73
C GLU A 22 -13.79 -2.06 -2.34
N GLY A 23 -13.14 -1.21 -1.54
CA GLY A 23 -12.56 0.05 -2.01
C GLY A 23 -11.45 -0.16 -3.04
N LYS A 24 -10.61 -1.18 -2.85
CA LYS A 24 -9.60 -1.58 -3.84
C LYS A 24 -10.25 -2.07 -5.14
N LEU A 25 -11.31 -2.86 -5.04
CA LEU A 25 -12.01 -3.38 -6.21
C LEU A 25 -12.70 -2.27 -7.01
N ALA A 26 -13.25 -1.26 -6.34
CA ALA A 26 -13.76 -0.05 -6.99
C ALA A 26 -12.63 0.70 -7.74
N PHE A 27 -11.45 0.83 -7.12
CA PHE A 27 -10.26 1.43 -7.74
C PHE A 27 -9.79 0.64 -8.96
N ASP A 28 -9.65 -0.68 -8.85
CA ASP A 28 -9.18 -1.55 -9.93
C ASP A 28 -10.08 -1.46 -11.17
N LYS A 29 -11.41 -1.35 -10.95
CA LYS A 29 -12.40 -1.28 -12.03
C LYS A 29 -12.45 0.09 -12.72
N ALA A 30 -12.40 1.17 -11.96
CA ALA A 30 -12.67 2.51 -12.48
C ALA A 30 -11.43 3.38 -12.68
N CYS A 31 -10.35 3.12 -11.95
CA CYS A 31 -9.21 4.04 -11.86
C CYS A 31 -7.89 3.42 -12.35
N ALA A 32 -7.65 2.13 -12.10
CA ALA A 32 -6.35 1.49 -12.36
C ALA A 32 -5.94 1.45 -13.85
N GLY A 33 -6.89 1.66 -14.78
CA GLY A 33 -6.58 1.80 -16.21
C GLY A 33 -5.84 3.09 -16.57
N CYS A 34 -6.00 4.15 -15.79
CA CYS A 34 -5.40 5.48 -16.04
C CYS A 34 -4.52 5.97 -14.89
N HIS A 35 -4.63 5.34 -13.72
CA HIS A 35 -3.99 5.79 -12.49
C HIS A 35 -3.21 4.68 -11.81
N THR A 36 -2.13 5.08 -11.17
CA THR A 36 -1.39 4.28 -10.18
C THR A 36 -1.45 4.98 -8.83
N ILE A 37 -1.21 4.23 -7.76
CA ILE A 37 -1.00 4.80 -6.43
C ILE A 37 0.35 4.32 -5.94
N THR A 38 1.36 5.19 -5.97
CA THR A 38 2.62 4.91 -5.29
C THR A 38 2.47 5.31 -3.81
N PRO A 39 2.66 4.38 -2.86
CA PRO A 39 2.64 4.72 -1.45
C PRO A 39 3.71 5.77 -1.17
N GLN A 40 3.37 6.77 -0.35
CA GLN A 40 4.40 7.70 0.11
C GLN A 40 5.28 6.95 1.10
N SER A 41 6.54 6.71 0.75
CA SER A 41 7.47 6.13 1.70
C SER A 41 7.63 7.11 2.86
N GLN A 42 7.41 6.63 4.08
CA GLN A 42 7.85 7.32 5.29
C GLN A 42 9.39 7.24 5.33
N SER A 43 10.06 7.99 4.47
CA SER A 43 11.51 8.03 4.35
C SER A 43 11.96 9.47 4.20
N SER A 44 11.73 10.24 5.26
CA SER A 44 12.60 11.37 5.62
C SER A 44 13.92 10.80 6.15
N GLY A 45 14.69 10.12 5.30
CA GLY A 45 15.93 9.48 5.70
C GLY A 45 16.49 8.67 4.55
N LYS A 46 17.60 9.14 3.99
CA LYS A 46 18.37 8.52 2.91
C LYS A 46 18.56 7.01 3.14
N THR A 47 17.67 6.20 2.57
CA THR A 47 17.83 4.78 2.17
C THR A 47 16.44 4.17 1.92
N ALA A 48 15.68 4.72 0.98
CA ALA A 48 14.54 4.00 0.45
C ALA A 48 15.06 2.98 -0.58
N THR A 49 15.38 1.76 -0.14
CA THR A 49 15.32 0.61 -1.03
C THR A 49 13.87 0.48 -1.47
N ALA A 50 13.59 0.99 -2.67
CA ALA A 50 12.29 0.91 -3.30
C ALA A 50 11.80 -0.55 -3.24
N ALA A 51 10.78 -0.81 -2.43
CA ALA A 51 10.00 -2.02 -2.55
C ALA A 51 9.53 -2.06 -4.00
N LYS A 52 10.02 -3.07 -4.74
CA LYS A 52 9.89 -3.16 -6.18
C LYS A 52 8.41 -3.17 -6.52
N ALA A 53 7.91 -2.05 -7.06
CA ALA A 53 6.54 -1.97 -7.56
C ALA A 53 6.32 -3.15 -8.51
N ALA A 54 5.25 -3.91 -8.28
CA ALA A 54 4.86 -4.99 -9.19
C ALA A 54 4.79 -4.42 -10.62
N PRO A 55 5.26 -5.16 -11.65
CA PRO A 55 5.25 -4.64 -13.01
C PRO A 55 3.80 -4.54 -13.50
N ALA A 56 3.17 -3.38 -13.31
CA ALA A 56 1.95 -3.04 -13.99
C ALA A 56 2.29 -2.94 -15.48
N LYS A 57 1.73 -3.86 -16.27
CA LYS A 57 1.76 -3.78 -17.74
C LYS A 57 1.04 -2.50 -18.16
N GLN A 58 1.75 -1.38 -18.26
CA GLN A 58 1.15 -0.10 -18.59
C GLN A 58 1.14 0.14 -20.09
N ARG A 59 -0.07 0.11 -20.68
CA ARG A 59 -0.38 0.85 -21.90
C ARG A 59 -0.55 2.34 -21.50
N GLY A 60 0.40 3.20 -21.88
CA GLY A 60 0.29 4.67 -21.77
C GLY A 60 0.78 5.31 -20.45
N ARG A 61 0.84 6.67 -20.45
CA ARG A 61 1.14 7.53 -19.28
C ARG A 61 0.04 7.36 -18.23
N SER A 62 0.23 6.47 -17.26
CA SER A 62 -0.57 6.46 -16.03
C SER A 62 -0.20 7.67 -15.17
N ILE A 63 -1.19 8.31 -14.58
CA ILE A 63 -0.99 9.41 -13.63
C ILE A 63 -0.94 8.84 -12.23
N ASP A 64 0.16 9.07 -11.52
CA ASP A 64 0.27 8.68 -10.11
C ASP A 64 -0.53 9.61 -9.20
N LEU A 65 -1.48 9.03 -8.46
CA LEU A 65 -2.32 9.74 -7.50
C LEU A 65 -1.67 9.93 -6.14
N GLY A 66 -0.61 9.16 -5.82
CA GLY A 66 0.12 9.24 -4.55
C GLY A 66 0.53 10.66 -4.13
N PRO A 67 1.14 11.49 -5.00
CA PRO A 67 1.49 12.87 -4.67
C PRO A 67 0.34 13.87 -4.77
N LEU A 68 -0.82 13.48 -5.33
CA LEU A 68 -1.94 14.38 -5.59
C LEU A 68 -2.99 14.33 -4.49
N ILE A 69 -3.27 13.15 -3.95
CA ILE A 69 -4.32 12.95 -2.95
C ILE A 69 -4.05 13.72 -1.65
N PRO A 70 -2.83 13.75 -1.08
CA PRO A 70 -2.56 14.52 0.15
C PRO A 70 -2.73 16.02 0.01
N LYS A 71 -2.80 16.53 -1.23
CA LYS A 71 -3.02 17.96 -1.53
C LYS A 71 -4.50 18.32 -1.60
N ARG A 72 -5.40 17.37 -1.32
CA ARG A 72 -6.85 17.53 -1.43
C ARG A 72 -7.52 17.16 -0.12
N THR A 73 -8.60 17.87 0.23
CA THR A 73 -9.44 17.46 1.35
C THR A 73 -10.32 16.26 0.95
N PRO A 74 -10.79 15.45 1.92
CA PRO A 74 -11.74 14.37 1.64
C PRO A 74 -12.98 14.84 0.86
N GLU A 75 -13.50 16.03 1.16
CA GLU A 75 -14.66 16.63 0.49
C GLU A 75 -14.36 17.00 -0.97
N GLN A 76 -13.15 17.53 -1.24
CA GLN A 76 -12.71 17.79 -2.61
C GLN A 76 -12.60 16.50 -3.42
N LEU A 77 -12.10 15.41 -2.80
CA LEU A 77 -12.03 14.11 -3.46
C LEU A 77 -13.42 13.49 -3.66
N ARG A 78 -14.32 13.57 -2.68
CA ARG A 78 -15.73 13.18 -2.82
C ARG A 78 -16.39 13.89 -4.00
N THR A 79 -16.24 15.21 -4.07
CA THR A 79 -16.83 16.04 -5.12
C THR A 79 -16.25 15.68 -6.48
N TRP A 80 -14.93 15.48 -6.57
CA TRP A 80 -14.26 15.04 -7.79
C TRP A 80 -14.76 13.66 -8.24
N ILE A 81 -14.80 12.66 -7.35
CA ILE A 81 -15.25 11.30 -7.66
C ILE A 81 -16.72 11.28 -8.07
N ALA A 82 -17.55 12.14 -7.48
CA ALA A 82 -18.97 12.24 -7.82
C ALA A 82 -19.22 12.72 -9.26
N GLY A 83 -18.34 13.56 -9.80
CA GLY A 83 -18.49 14.09 -11.16
C GLY A 83 -17.30 14.94 -11.62
N PRO A 84 -16.22 14.34 -12.16
CA PRO A 84 -15.03 15.07 -12.57
C PRO A 84 -15.33 16.15 -13.61
N THR A 85 -16.23 15.86 -14.56
CA THR A 85 -16.64 16.80 -15.62
C THR A 85 -17.47 17.97 -15.11
N GLN A 86 -18.10 17.83 -13.93
CA GLN A 86 -18.81 18.94 -13.27
C GLN A 86 -17.82 19.90 -12.59
N VAL A 87 -16.71 19.36 -12.07
CA VAL A 87 -15.63 20.16 -11.45
C VAL A 87 -14.70 20.77 -12.50
N ASN A 88 -14.36 19.99 -13.53
CA ASN A 88 -13.53 20.42 -14.64
C ASN A 88 -14.08 19.81 -15.96
N PRO A 89 -14.81 20.58 -16.77
CA PRO A 89 -15.39 20.10 -18.02
C PRO A 89 -14.38 19.58 -19.05
N LYS A 90 -13.09 19.93 -18.92
CA LYS A 90 -12.01 19.50 -19.82
C LYS A 90 -11.32 18.21 -19.38
N THR A 91 -11.71 17.62 -18.24
CA THR A 91 -11.09 16.39 -17.76
C THR A 91 -11.50 15.19 -18.61
N SER A 92 -10.55 14.28 -18.86
CA SER A 92 -10.82 12.97 -19.44
C SER A 92 -11.06 11.89 -18.38
N CYS A 93 -11.04 12.24 -17.10
CA CYS A 93 -11.33 11.33 -16.00
C CYS A 93 -12.82 11.01 -15.98
N ASP A 94 -13.18 9.73 -16.12
CA ASP A 94 -14.56 9.25 -16.05
C ASP A 94 -14.73 8.32 -14.85
N THR A 95 -15.54 8.75 -13.89
CA THR A 95 -15.84 7.99 -12.67
C THR A 95 -17.24 7.39 -12.67
N ARG A 96 -17.96 7.39 -13.80
CA ARG A 96 -19.32 6.82 -13.90
C ARG A 96 -19.38 5.32 -13.57
N LEU A 97 -18.26 4.61 -13.66
CA LEU A 97 -18.13 3.21 -13.27
C LEU A 97 -18.09 2.99 -11.74
N VAL A 98 -17.90 4.06 -10.95
CA VAL A 98 -17.94 4.01 -9.49
C VAL A 98 -19.39 4.17 -9.03
N ARG A 99 -19.97 3.11 -8.46
CA ARG A 99 -21.31 3.17 -7.85
C ARG A 99 -21.31 4.17 -6.70
N VAL A 100 -22.46 4.81 -6.45
CA VAL A 100 -22.58 5.80 -5.37
C VAL A 100 -22.18 5.19 -4.01
N ASP A 101 -22.64 3.97 -3.74
CA ASP A 101 -22.34 3.24 -2.49
C ASP A 101 -20.84 2.93 -2.32
N ASP A 102 -20.10 2.78 -3.43
CA ASP A 102 -18.69 2.41 -3.43
C ASP A 102 -17.75 3.62 -3.28
N ARG A 103 -18.28 4.85 -3.33
CA ARG A 103 -17.45 6.08 -3.36
C ARG A 103 -16.67 6.29 -2.07
N ASP A 104 -17.30 6.09 -0.91
CA ASP A 104 -16.61 6.24 0.38
C ASP A 104 -15.62 5.09 0.63
N LEU A 105 -15.90 3.89 0.12
CA LEU A 105 -14.96 2.76 0.15
C LEU A 105 -13.72 3.06 -0.70
N LEU A 106 -13.91 3.60 -1.91
CA LEU A 106 -12.82 4.06 -2.77
C LEU A 106 -11.99 5.14 -2.09
N LEU A 107 -12.62 6.11 -1.43
CA LEU A 107 -11.91 7.17 -0.69
C LEU A 107 -11.09 6.63 0.47
N ASN A 108 -11.63 5.69 1.24
CA ASN A 108 -10.90 5.02 2.31
C ASN A 108 -9.69 4.25 1.74
N HIS A 109 -9.87 3.53 0.63
CA HIS A 109 -8.77 2.85 -0.04
C HIS A 109 -7.68 3.82 -0.51
N LEU A 110 -8.05 4.95 -1.11
CA LEU A 110 -7.12 5.98 -1.54
C LEU A 110 -6.30 6.53 -0.37
N ALA A 111 -6.94 6.82 0.77
CA ALA A 111 -6.27 7.33 1.96
C ALA A 111 -5.26 6.30 2.53
N LEU A 112 -5.68 5.04 2.67
CA LEU A 112 -4.85 3.97 3.21
C LEU A 112 -3.69 3.58 2.28
N SER A 113 -3.87 3.72 0.96
CA SER A 113 -2.84 3.38 -0.02
C SER A 113 -1.67 4.36 -0.01
N ILE A 114 -1.89 5.59 0.44
CA ILE A 114 -0.84 6.62 0.52
C ILE A 114 -0.12 6.58 1.85
N HIS A 115 -0.88 6.36 2.91
CA HIS A 115 -0.37 6.18 4.25
C HIS A 115 -0.65 4.74 4.68
N PRO A 116 0.12 3.75 4.16
CA PRO A 116 -0.07 2.37 4.60
C PRO A 116 0.08 2.35 6.12
N PRO A 117 -0.79 1.59 6.83
CA PRO A 117 -0.68 1.47 8.27
C PRO A 117 0.72 0.97 8.63
N PRO A 118 1.29 1.42 9.77
CA PRO A 118 2.57 0.90 10.22
C PRO A 118 2.50 -0.63 10.32
N PRO A 119 3.60 -1.35 10.04
CA PRO A 119 3.62 -2.81 10.09
C PRO A 119 3.22 -3.30 11.48
N SER A 120 2.47 -4.40 11.53
CA SER A 120 2.10 -5.01 12.81
C SER A 120 3.33 -5.55 13.54
N ARG A 121 3.19 -5.84 14.83
CA ARG A 121 4.27 -6.45 15.62
C ARG A 121 4.71 -7.79 15.03
N GLU A 122 3.76 -8.61 14.57
CA GLU A 122 4.03 -9.90 13.94
C GLU A 122 4.78 -9.72 12.62
N GLU A 123 4.41 -8.71 11.83
CA GLU A 123 5.09 -8.35 10.58
C GLU A 123 6.54 -7.93 10.86
N LEU A 124 6.76 -7.08 11.87
CA LEU A 124 8.09 -6.67 12.31
C LEU A 124 8.94 -7.86 12.77
N LEU A 125 8.35 -8.79 13.55
CA LEU A 125 9.05 -10.01 13.97
C LEU A 125 9.43 -10.90 12.79
N ARG A 126 8.54 -11.05 11.80
CA ARG A 126 8.85 -11.79 10.55
C ARG A 126 9.99 -11.12 9.79
N GLN A 127 9.97 -9.79 9.65
CA GLN A 127 11.02 -9.04 8.97
C GLN A 127 12.37 -9.21 9.66
N GLN A 128 12.41 -9.09 10.99
CA GLN A 128 13.62 -9.30 11.79
C GLN A 128 14.17 -10.73 11.60
N PHE A 129 13.31 -11.75 11.69
CA PHE A 129 13.71 -13.13 11.48
C PHE A 129 14.28 -13.37 10.08
N GLN A 130 13.67 -12.79 9.04
CA GLN A 130 14.18 -12.88 7.67
C GLN A 130 15.55 -12.20 7.51
N GLN A 131 15.76 -11.04 8.14
CA GLN A 131 17.05 -10.35 8.15
C GLN A 131 18.14 -11.18 8.84
N ASP A 132 17.81 -11.81 9.97
CA ASP A 132 18.73 -12.70 10.69
C ASP A 132 19.13 -13.90 9.82
N LEU A 133 18.17 -14.53 9.14
CA LEU A 133 18.44 -15.64 8.23
C LEU A 133 19.31 -15.20 7.05
N ALA A 134 19.02 -14.05 6.44
CA ALA A 134 19.80 -13.51 5.34
C ALA A 134 21.25 -13.22 5.77
N THR A 135 21.43 -12.63 6.95
CA THR A 135 22.75 -12.33 7.53
C THR A 135 23.55 -13.60 7.78
N ARG A 136 22.92 -14.63 8.36
CA ARG A 136 23.56 -15.93 8.59
C ARG A 136 24.00 -16.60 7.29
N ARG A 137 23.14 -16.59 6.26
CA ARG A 137 23.49 -17.12 4.92
C ARG A 137 24.66 -16.37 4.29
N ALA A 138 24.64 -15.03 4.34
CA ALA A 138 25.72 -14.21 3.81
C ALA A 138 27.06 -14.50 4.51
N HIS A 139 27.05 -14.65 5.84
CA HIS A 139 28.25 -14.98 6.60
C HIS A 139 28.78 -16.39 6.29
N GLN A 140 27.91 -17.39 6.13
CA GLN A 140 28.31 -18.73 5.70
C GLN A 140 28.93 -18.74 4.30
N GLN A 141 28.34 -17.99 3.35
CA GLN A 141 28.89 -17.85 2.00
C GLN A 141 30.26 -17.17 2.00
N ARG A 142 30.46 -16.12 2.82
CA ARG A 142 31.76 -15.48 2.99
C ARG A 142 32.81 -16.45 3.54
N LYS A 143 32.46 -17.26 4.53
CA LYS A 143 33.35 -18.31 5.08
C LYS A 143 33.66 -19.43 4.07
N ALA A 144 32.72 -19.78 3.20
CA ALA A 144 32.93 -20.79 2.16
C ALA A 144 33.80 -20.30 1.01
N ASN A 145 33.74 -19.00 0.69
CA ASN A 145 34.52 -18.36 -0.38
C ASN A 145 35.84 -17.75 0.10
N ASP A 146 36.26 -18.00 1.35
CA ASP A 146 37.52 -17.52 1.89
C ASP A 146 38.72 -18.22 1.19
N PRO A 147 39.56 -17.48 0.43
CA PRO A 147 40.68 -18.05 -0.31
C PRO A 147 41.76 -18.65 0.61
N SER A 148 41.84 -18.23 1.88
CA SER A 148 42.77 -18.79 2.87
C SER A 148 42.46 -20.26 3.22
N ARG A 149 41.21 -20.69 3.03
CA ARG A 149 40.78 -22.08 3.24
C ARG A 149 41.05 -22.99 2.04
N ARG A 150 41.20 -22.43 0.83
CA ARG A 150 41.52 -23.19 -0.40
C ARG A 150 43.00 -23.59 -0.49
N SER A 151 43.91 -22.84 0.15
CA SER A 151 45.36 -23.09 0.10
C SER A 151 45.87 -24.09 1.15
N GLN A 152 45.08 -24.42 2.18
CA GLN A 152 45.47 -25.40 3.23
C GLN A 152 45.17 -26.87 2.88
N GLY A 153 44.55 -27.15 1.74
CA GLY A 153 44.17 -28.52 1.33
C GLY A 153 45.20 -29.25 0.45
N LYS A 154 46.38 -28.68 0.20
CA LYS A 154 47.41 -29.30 -0.65
C LYS A 154 48.67 -29.60 0.17
N LYS A 155 48.70 -30.77 0.79
CA LYS A 155 49.91 -31.47 1.22
C LYS A 155 49.85 -32.87 0.65
#